data_AF-A0A4U8SHR9-F1
#
_entry.id   AF-A0A4U8SHR9-F1
#
_cell.length_a   1.000
_cell.length_b   1.000
_cell.length_c   1.000
_cell.angle_alpha   90.00
_cell.angle_beta   90.00
_cell.angle_gamma   90.00
#
_symmetry.space_group_name_H-M   'P 1'
#
loop_
_entity.id
_entity.type
_entity.pdbx_description
1 polymer ?
#
loop_
_entity_poly.entity_id
_entity_poly.type
_entity_poly.pdbx_seq_one_letter_code
_entity_poly.pdbx_strand_id
1 'polypeptide(L)'
;MLTEQKNLFGEVINPAEILADDVVYDKQLSVEYENRFNQIIFKDFTEADFNIFFILCAVAKNQRARIINISFEQMREFVENDKNKKRFYKNIVDFAKKLNSLKAQKSQIDEEGYERFSAYTFFERIIADEKTCVLSIKVTESSLELINELTSHFTRFELREFCSLNNKYAKNLYRLLKQYQATGKYVVKYARFKELMSIPSSYETRDIDKQVLKPSILKLIETSPYTNKPYFENLAYKKIKENTKGEKGRGQSGAIDRIEFSFTPSLPKTKKKANKSNILPPPPPQNKFLK
;
A
#
# COMPACT_ATOMS: atom_id res chain seq x y z
N MET A 1 29.62 -26.36 -18.94
CA MET A 1 29.53 -25.36 -17.86
C MET A 1 28.12 -24.80 -17.90
N LEU A 2 27.33 -24.98 -16.84
CA LEU A 2 26.01 -24.35 -16.73
C LEU A 2 26.23 -22.84 -16.62
N THR A 3 25.74 -22.08 -17.59
CA THR A 3 25.73 -20.62 -17.54
C THR A 3 24.87 -20.21 -16.36
N GLU A 4 25.48 -19.63 -15.33
CA GLU A 4 24.76 -19.03 -14.20
C GLU A 4 23.77 -18.00 -14.75
N GLN A 5 22.47 -18.21 -14.49
CA GLN A 5 21.47 -17.20 -14.81
C GLN A 5 21.71 -16.01 -13.90
N LYS A 6 22.00 -14.86 -14.52
CA LYS A 6 22.13 -13.58 -13.84
C LYS A 6 20.83 -12.82 -13.96
N ASN A 7 20.41 -12.16 -12.89
CA ASN A 7 19.27 -11.25 -12.94
C ASN A 7 19.63 -10.00 -13.77
N LEU A 8 18.65 -9.11 -13.99
CA LEU A 8 18.85 -7.83 -14.70
C LEU A 8 19.89 -6.90 -14.04
N PHE A 9 20.38 -7.25 -12.85
CA PHE A 9 21.40 -6.53 -12.10
C PHE A 9 22.80 -7.13 -12.25
N GLY A 10 22.96 -8.18 -13.08
CA GLY A 10 24.23 -8.88 -13.26
C GLY A 10 24.64 -9.73 -12.05
N GLU A 11 23.77 -9.87 -11.04
CA GLU A 11 23.97 -10.73 -9.89
C GLU A 11 23.56 -12.15 -10.25
N VAL A 12 24.33 -13.13 -9.79
CA VAL A 12 23.96 -14.55 -9.88
C VAL A 12 22.66 -14.73 -9.10
N ILE A 13 21.64 -15.27 -9.76
CA ILE A 13 20.37 -15.57 -9.09
C ILE A 13 20.67 -16.58 -8.00
N ASN A 14 20.62 -16.16 -6.74
CA ASN A 14 20.67 -17.07 -5.62
C ASN A 14 19.35 -17.86 -5.64
N PRO A 15 19.35 -19.20 -5.80
CA PRO A 15 18.12 -19.99 -5.84
C PRO A 15 17.27 -19.91 -4.55
N ALA A 16 17.78 -19.29 -3.48
CA ALA A 16 17.02 -18.95 -2.28
C ALA A 16 16.17 -17.66 -2.40
N GLU A 17 16.45 -16.75 -3.36
CA GLU A 17 15.61 -15.57 -3.59
C GLU A 17 14.44 -15.95 -4.52
N ILE A 18 13.23 -16.03 -3.96
CA ILE A 18 12.03 -16.38 -4.74
C ILE A 18 11.68 -15.24 -5.69
N LEU A 19 11.45 -15.59 -6.95
CA LEU A 19 11.18 -14.67 -8.05
C LEU A 19 9.72 -14.77 -8.48
N ALA A 20 9.08 -13.62 -8.67
CA ALA A 20 7.78 -13.49 -9.33
C ALA A 20 8.00 -12.97 -10.75
N ASP A 21 8.04 -13.87 -11.73
CA ASP A 21 8.28 -13.51 -13.15
C ASP A 21 7.01 -13.09 -13.90
N ASP A 22 5.84 -13.24 -13.29
CA ASP A 22 4.57 -12.75 -13.82
C ASP A 22 3.64 -12.26 -12.70
N VAL A 23 3.29 -10.99 -12.76
CA VAL A 23 2.29 -10.37 -11.87
C VAL A 23 0.90 -10.77 -12.35
N VAL A 24 0.43 -11.93 -11.91
CA VAL A 24 -0.94 -12.36 -12.18
C VAL A 24 -1.90 -11.62 -11.26
N TYR A 25 -2.69 -10.70 -11.84
CA TYR A 25 -3.80 -10.07 -11.14
C TYR A 25 -4.98 -11.03 -11.03
N ASP A 26 -5.00 -11.81 -9.95
CA ASP A 26 -6.22 -12.52 -9.56
C ASP A 26 -7.19 -11.55 -8.87
N LYS A 27 -8.41 -11.49 -9.39
CA LYS A 27 -9.50 -10.65 -8.90
C LYS A 27 -9.92 -11.00 -7.46
N GLN A 28 -9.46 -12.13 -6.92
CA GLN A 28 -9.67 -12.57 -5.54
C GLN A 28 -8.48 -12.27 -4.60
N LEU A 29 -7.46 -11.54 -5.08
CA LEU A 29 -6.34 -11.14 -4.25
C LEU A 29 -6.78 -10.20 -3.14
N SER A 30 -6.26 -10.46 -1.94
CA SER A 30 -6.33 -9.53 -0.82
C SER A 30 -4.96 -8.95 -0.53
N VAL A 31 -4.93 -7.67 -0.16
CA VAL A 31 -3.76 -7.04 0.41
C VAL A 31 -3.80 -7.26 1.92
N GLU A 32 -2.68 -7.70 2.48
CA GLU A 32 -2.51 -7.80 3.92
C GLU A 32 -1.10 -7.38 4.33
N TYR A 33 -1.01 -6.51 5.32
CA TYR A 33 0.24 -6.01 5.86
C TYR A 33 0.10 -5.64 7.33
N GLU A 34 1.21 -5.60 8.04
CA GLU A 34 1.26 -5.15 9.43
C GLU A 34 0.92 -3.66 9.57
N ASN A 35 0.20 -3.26 10.62
CA ASN A 35 -0.29 -1.88 10.77
C ASN A 35 0.82 -0.79 10.75
N ARG A 36 2.07 -1.13 11.09
CA ARG A 36 3.22 -0.22 10.96
C ARG A 36 3.44 0.28 9.53
N PHE A 37 3.07 -0.53 8.53
CA PHE A 37 3.08 -0.14 7.12
C PHE A 37 2.24 1.11 6.84
N ASN A 38 1.17 1.34 7.61
CA ASN A 38 0.33 2.52 7.39
C ASN A 38 1.04 3.85 7.68
N GLN A 39 2.25 3.82 8.27
CA GLN A 39 3.10 4.97 8.52
C GLN A 39 3.88 5.43 7.28
N ILE A 40 3.91 4.63 6.21
CA ILE A 40 4.54 5.00 4.93
C ILE A 40 3.79 6.19 4.32
N ILE A 41 4.57 7.19 3.90
CA ILE A 41 4.07 8.39 3.22
C ILE A 41 4.23 8.19 1.71
N PHE A 42 3.12 8.13 1.00
CA PHE A 42 3.06 7.97 -0.45
C PHE A 42 3.13 9.33 -1.15
N LYS A 43 4.34 9.89 -1.22
CA LYS A 43 4.55 11.21 -1.81
C LYS A 43 4.28 11.21 -3.31
N ASP A 44 3.43 12.13 -3.77
CA ASP A 44 3.10 12.36 -5.19
C ASP A 44 2.54 11.12 -5.94
N PHE A 45 2.00 10.15 -5.20
CA PHE A 45 1.31 9.00 -5.77
C PHE A 45 -0.01 9.41 -6.45
N THR A 46 -0.21 8.89 -7.65
CA THR A 46 -1.47 8.90 -8.38
C THR A 46 -2.32 7.68 -8.02
N GLU A 47 -3.53 7.60 -8.55
CA GLU A 47 -4.39 6.42 -8.38
C GLU A 47 -3.79 5.16 -8.98
N ALA A 48 -3.17 5.27 -10.15
CA ALA A 48 -2.48 4.17 -10.81
C ALA A 48 -1.26 3.71 -9.99
N ASP A 49 -0.48 4.66 -9.46
CA ASP A 49 0.67 4.34 -8.61
C ASP A 49 0.24 3.53 -7.37
N PHE A 50 -0.87 3.92 -6.73
CA PHE A 50 -1.43 3.16 -5.61
C PHE A 50 -1.87 1.76 -6.02
N ASN A 51 -2.56 1.62 -7.15
CA ASN A 51 -2.99 0.32 -7.66
C ASN A 51 -1.80 -0.61 -7.87
N ILE A 52 -0.81 -0.16 -8.65
CA ILE A 52 0.38 -0.96 -8.97
C ILE A 52 1.11 -1.34 -7.68
N PHE A 53 1.34 -0.39 -6.78
CA PHE A 53 2.05 -0.67 -5.53
C PHE A 53 1.36 -1.75 -4.68
N PHE A 54 0.03 -1.68 -4.52
CA PHE A 54 -0.69 -2.69 -3.74
C PHE A 54 -0.87 -4.02 -4.47
N ILE A 55 -0.89 -4.02 -5.80
CA ILE A 55 -0.77 -5.24 -6.62
C ILE A 55 0.58 -5.91 -6.35
N LEU A 56 1.69 -5.15 -6.43
CA LEU A 56 3.03 -5.65 -6.15
C LEU A 56 3.13 -6.23 -4.74
N CYS A 57 2.54 -5.55 -3.73
CA CYS A 57 2.50 -6.08 -2.36
C CYS A 57 1.74 -7.41 -2.27
N ALA A 58 0.59 -7.54 -2.94
CA ALA A 58 -0.19 -8.76 -2.94
C ALA A 58 0.55 -9.92 -3.62
N VAL A 59 1.24 -9.65 -4.74
CA VAL A 59 2.05 -10.63 -5.45
C VAL A 59 3.27 -11.05 -4.63
N ALA A 60 4.02 -10.09 -4.08
CA ALA A 60 5.17 -10.34 -3.21
C ALA A 60 4.79 -11.27 -2.05
N LYS A 61 3.64 -11.00 -1.41
CA LYS A 61 3.12 -11.82 -0.33
C LYS A 61 2.80 -13.25 -0.76
N ASN A 62 1.96 -13.38 -1.78
CA ASN A 62 1.40 -14.67 -2.17
C ASN A 62 2.47 -15.61 -2.74
N GLN A 63 3.43 -15.05 -3.47
CA GLN A 63 4.53 -15.80 -4.05
C GLN A 63 5.75 -15.85 -3.11
N ARG A 64 5.72 -15.17 -1.96
CA ARG A 64 6.89 -14.93 -1.09
C ARG A 64 8.10 -14.39 -1.86
N ALA A 65 7.83 -13.62 -2.91
CA ALA A 65 8.83 -13.19 -3.86
C ALA A 65 9.61 -11.98 -3.31
N ARG A 66 10.94 -12.08 -3.36
CA ARG A 66 11.84 -10.98 -3.04
C ARG A 66 12.13 -10.12 -4.26
N ILE A 67 12.09 -10.71 -5.44
CA ILE A 67 12.22 -10.01 -6.72
C ILE A 67 10.89 -10.13 -7.47
N ILE A 68 10.38 -9.01 -7.94
CA ILE A 68 9.15 -8.93 -8.73
C ILE A 68 9.50 -8.34 -10.09
N ASN A 69 9.23 -9.09 -11.15
CA ASN A 69 9.29 -8.60 -12.52
C ASN A 69 7.87 -8.35 -13.00
N ILE A 70 7.61 -7.13 -13.49
CA ILE A 70 6.34 -6.78 -14.11
C ILE A 70 6.60 -6.26 -15.52
N SER A 71 5.96 -6.88 -16.50
CA SER A 71 6.12 -6.46 -17.90
C SER A 71 5.41 -5.12 -18.14
N PHE A 72 5.90 -4.36 -19.12
CA PHE A 72 5.27 -3.11 -19.52
C PHE A 72 3.87 -3.34 -20.08
N GLU A 73 3.58 -4.52 -20.62
CA GLU A 73 2.24 -4.92 -21.04
C GLU A 73 1.30 -5.08 -19.85
N GLN A 74 1.70 -5.81 -18.81
CA GLN A 74 0.95 -5.93 -17.55
C GLN A 74 0.72 -4.56 -16.91
N MET A 75 1.74 -3.69 -16.90
CA MET A 75 1.61 -2.32 -16.39
C MET A 75 0.54 -1.52 -17.16
N ARG A 76 0.36 -1.73 -18.47
CA ARG A 76 -0.70 -1.07 -19.26
C ARG A 76 -2.10 -1.53 -18.90
N GLU A 77 -2.25 -2.72 -18.34
CA GLU A 77 -3.55 -3.18 -17.83
C GLU A 77 -3.93 -2.44 -16.52
N PHE A 78 -2.94 -1.99 -15.75
CA PHE A 78 -3.13 -1.30 -14.47
C PHE A 78 -3.13 0.22 -14.56
N VAL A 79 -2.52 0.78 -15.60
CA VAL A 79 -2.39 2.22 -15.86
C VAL A 79 -3.30 2.61 -17.03
N GLU A 80 -3.82 3.84 -17.03
CA GLU A 80 -4.55 4.38 -18.19
C GLU A 80 -3.80 4.11 -19.51
N ASN A 81 -4.60 3.88 -20.57
CA ASN A 81 -4.20 3.28 -21.83
C ASN A 81 -3.34 4.25 -22.68
N ASP A 82 -2.12 4.57 -22.21
CA ASP A 82 -1.19 5.48 -22.89
C ASP A 82 -0.55 4.79 -24.09
N LYS A 83 -1.10 5.06 -25.27
CA LYS A 83 -0.63 4.48 -26.53
C LYS A 83 0.79 4.93 -26.93
N ASN A 84 1.33 5.98 -26.32
CA ASN A 84 2.66 6.49 -26.65
C ASN A 84 3.76 5.76 -25.85
N LYS A 85 4.58 4.95 -26.53
CA LYS A 85 5.64 4.14 -25.89
C LYS A 85 6.65 4.96 -25.07
N LYS A 86 7.12 6.10 -25.59
CA LYS A 86 8.12 6.95 -24.89
C LYS A 86 7.54 7.62 -23.66
N ARG A 87 6.31 8.15 -23.77
CA ARG A 87 5.60 8.75 -22.64
C ARG A 87 5.31 7.71 -21.56
N PHE A 88 4.86 6.53 -21.98
CA PHE A 88 4.63 5.42 -21.07
C PHE A 88 5.89 4.99 -20.31
N TYR A 89 7.02 4.84 -21.00
CA TYR A 89 8.29 4.53 -20.34
C TYR A 89 8.71 5.63 -19.35
N LYS A 90 8.54 6.91 -19.71
CA LYS A 90 8.76 8.02 -18.79
C LYS A 90 7.89 7.90 -17.54
N ASN A 91 6.62 7.54 -17.68
CA ASN A 91 5.71 7.34 -16.55
C ASN A 91 6.19 6.17 -15.65
N ILE A 92 6.70 5.08 -16.22
CA ILE A 92 7.30 3.97 -15.45
C ILE A 92 8.52 4.45 -14.67
N VAL A 93 9.41 5.21 -15.30
CA VAL A 93 10.58 5.78 -14.63
C VAL A 93 10.17 6.72 -13.49
N ASP A 94 9.15 7.55 -13.70
CA ASP A 94 8.64 8.44 -12.67
C ASP A 94 7.97 7.66 -11.53
N PHE A 95 7.25 6.58 -11.83
CA PHE A 95 6.74 5.64 -10.81
C PHE A 95 7.87 4.97 -10.02
N ALA A 96 8.93 4.49 -10.70
CA ALA A 96 10.09 3.89 -10.06
C ALA A 96 10.79 4.86 -9.09
N LYS A 97 10.91 6.14 -9.45
CA LYS A 97 11.42 7.19 -8.55
C LYS A 97 10.53 7.38 -7.33
N LYS A 98 9.21 7.37 -7.51
CA LYS A 98 8.24 7.45 -6.39
C LYS A 98 8.37 6.25 -5.46
N LEU A 99 8.47 5.03 -6.00
CA LEU A 99 8.71 3.82 -5.21
C LEU A 99 10.01 3.91 -4.40
N ASN A 100 11.10 4.37 -5.01
CA ASN A 100 12.38 4.56 -4.32
C ASN A 100 12.31 5.63 -3.21
N SER A 101 11.35 6.55 -3.30
CA SER A 101 11.12 7.57 -2.26
C SER A 101 10.33 7.04 -1.05
N LEU A 102 9.75 5.84 -1.15
CA LEU A 102 9.00 5.24 -0.05
C LEU A 102 9.93 4.87 1.09
N LYS A 103 9.83 5.66 2.15
CA LYS A 103 10.56 5.47 3.39
C LYS A 103 9.58 5.42 4.55
N ALA A 104 9.81 4.49 5.47
CA ALA A 104 9.22 4.54 6.79
C ALA A 104 10.23 5.22 7.71
N GLN A 105 9.77 6.17 8.51
CA GLN A 105 10.60 6.87 9.50
C GLN A 105 9.89 6.85 10.85
N LYS A 106 10.65 6.60 11.90
CA LYS A 106 10.16 6.64 13.28
C LYS A 106 11.21 7.33 14.15
N SER A 107 10.78 8.37 14.85
CA SER A 107 11.51 8.99 15.94
C SER A 107 10.82 8.62 17.26
N GLN A 108 11.62 8.26 18.26
CA GLN A 108 11.17 7.96 19.62
C GLN A 108 12.10 8.68 20.58
N ILE A 109 11.52 9.36 21.57
CA ILE A 109 12.28 9.90 22.70
C ILE A 109 12.18 8.84 23.81
N ASP A 110 13.32 8.43 24.36
CA ASP A 110 13.37 7.52 25.50
C ASP A 110 13.07 8.24 26.83
N GLU A 111 13.07 7.49 27.94
CA GLU A 111 12.74 8.01 29.26
C GLU A 111 13.75 9.06 29.76
N GLU A 112 14.97 9.05 29.21
CA GLU A 112 16.06 9.98 29.54
C GLU A 112 16.07 11.22 28.64
N GLY A 113 15.16 11.29 27.66
CA GLY A 113 15.01 12.44 26.76
C GLY A 113 15.86 12.35 25.49
N TYR A 114 16.52 11.22 25.21
CA TYR A 114 17.31 11.04 23.99
C TYR A 114 16.46 10.55 22.82
N GLU A 115 16.73 11.09 21.63
CA GLU A 115 16.02 10.72 20.42
C GLU A 115 16.68 9.52 19.71
N ARG A 116 15.91 8.46 19.49
CA ARG A 116 16.24 7.38 18.56
C ARG A 116 15.47 7.54 17.25
N PHE A 117 16.19 7.91 16.21
CA PHE A 117 15.68 7.94 14.84
C PHE A 117 15.94 6.62 14.11
N SER A 118 14.96 6.14 13.37
CA SER A 118 15.09 4.98 12.48
C SER A 118 14.41 5.27 11.14
N ALA A 119 15.04 4.83 10.06
CA ALA A 119 14.52 4.98 8.71
C ALA A 119 14.76 3.70 7.90
N TYR A 120 13.76 3.29 7.13
CA TYR A 120 13.79 2.07 6.32
C TYR A 120 13.29 2.39 4.92
N THR A 121 13.98 1.88 3.90
CA THR A 121 13.50 1.92 2.51
C THR A 121 12.68 0.69 2.21
N PHE A 122 11.65 0.87 1.38
CA PHE A 122 10.75 -0.23 1.04
C PHE A 122 11.36 -1.21 0.02
N PHE A 123 12.14 -0.67 -0.91
CA PHE A 123 12.78 -1.42 -1.99
C PHE A 123 14.30 -1.27 -1.91
N GLU A 124 15.00 -2.37 -2.14
CA GLU A 124 16.46 -2.45 -2.20
C GLU A 124 16.95 -1.92 -3.56
N ARG A 125 16.24 -2.30 -4.63
CA ARG A 125 16.63 -1.95 -5.99
C ARG A 125 15.45 -1.95 -6.96
N ILE A 126 15.47 -1.03 -7.93
CA ILE A 126 14.45 -0.93 -8.97
C ILE A 126 15.14 -0.67 -10.32
N ILE A 127 14.85 -1.49 -11.34
CA ILE A 127 15.29 -1.29 -12.73
C ILE A 127 14.05 -1.17 -13.61
N ALA A 128 13.98 -0.11 -14.40
CA ALA A 128 13.09 -0.03 -15.56
C ALA A 128 13.93 -0.23 -16.82
N ASP A 129 13.77 -1.37 -17.48
CA ASP A 129 14.49 -1.70 -18.71
C ASP A 129 13.59 -1.47 -19.92
N GLU A 130 13.89 -0.43 -20.70
CA GLU A 130 13.13 -0.09 -21.91
C GLU A 130 13.29 -1.14 -23.01
N LYS A 131 14.45 -1.81 -23.09
CA LYS A 131 14.75 -2.77 -24.15
C LYS A 131 14.01 -4.08 -23.93
N THR A 132 14.04 -4.60 -22.70
CA THR A 132 13.31 -5.81 -22.33
C THR A 132 11.85 -5.54 -21.98
N CYS A 133 11.47 -4.26 -21.81
CA CYS A 133 10.13 -3.82 -21.44
C CYS A 133 9.66 -4.40 -20.10
N VAL A 134 10.55 -4.39 -19.10
CA VAL A 134 10.31 -4.95 -17.76
C VAL A 134 10.69 -3.94 -16.68
N LEU A 135 9.86 -3.85 -15.65
CA LEU A 135 10.21 -3.21 -14.38
C LEU A 135 10.54 -4.31 -13.36
N SER A 136 11.78 -4.35 -12.90
CA SER A 136 12.27 -5.31 -11.91
C SER A 136 12.47 -4.63 -10.57
N ILE A 137 11.89 -5.20 -9.51
CA ILE A 137 11.85 -4.62 -8.16
C ILE A 137 12.35 -5.65 -7.16
N LYS A 138 13.42 -5.33 -6.44
CA LYS A 138 13.91 -6.10 -5.30
C LYS A 138 13.40 -5.47 -4.00
N VAL A 139 12.60 -6.22 -3.25
CA VAL A 139 12.00 -5.80 -1.97
C VAL A 139 13.02 -5.98 -0.84
N THR A 140 13.07 -5.06 0.12
CA THR A 140 13.94 -5.21 1.31
C THR A 140 13.39 -6.30 2.24
N GLU A 141 14.28 -7.00 2.96
CA GLU A 141 13.89 -8.04 3.92
C GLU A 141 12.89 -7.50 4.97
N SER A 142 13.19 -6.33 5.53
CA SER A 142 12.30 -5.65 6.49
C SER A 142 10.91 -5.35 5.93
N SER A 143 10.80 -5.11 4.61
CA SER A 143 9.51 -4.86 3.96
C SER A 143 8.76 -6.16 3.65
N LEU A 144 9.50 -7.24 3.37
CA LEU A 144 8.92 -8.57 3.29
C LEU A 144 8.35 -8.99 4.64
N GLU A 145 9.04 -8.74 5.75
CA GLU A 145 8.52 -8.98 7.10
C GLU A 145 7.19 -8.25 7.34
N LEU A 146 7.10 -6.96 6.97
CA LEU A 146 5.86 -6.18 7.09
C LEU A 146 4.66 -6.77 6.33
N ILE A 147 4.91 -7.52 5.25
CA ILE A 147 3.86 -8.10 4.41
C ILE A 147 3.63 -9.59 4.75
N ASN A 148 4.66 -10.34 5.12
CA ASN A 148 4.62 -11.80 5.32
C ASN A 148 4.41 -12.19 6.79
N GLU A 149 4.98 -11.46 7.74
CA GLU A 149 4.91 -11.76 9.17
C GLU A 149 3.75 -11.02 9.84
N LEU A 150 2.53 -11.41 9.44
CA LEU A 150 1.33 -10.83 10.03
C LEU A 150 1.16 -11.29 11.48
N THR A 151 1.46 -10.39 12.42
CA THR A 151 1.10 -10.54 13.83
C THR A 151 -0.41 -10.32 14.03
N SER A 152 -0.89 -10.26 15.28
CA SER A 152 -2.30 -9.95 15.60
C SER A 152 -2.78 -8.58 15.10
N HIS A 153 -1.87 -7.69 14.68
CA HIS A 153 -2.17 -6.31 14.27
C HIS A 153 -1.86 -6.07 12.80
N PHE A 154 -2.78 -6.47 11.93
CA PHE A 154 -2.66 -6.29 10.49
C PHE A 154 -3.87 -5.57 9.90
N THR A 155 -3.65 -4.95 8.75
CA THR A 155 -4.69 -4.40 7.89
C THR A 155 -4.92 -5.38 6.74
N ARG A 156 -6.19 -5.65 6.43
CA ARG A 156 -6.59 -6.47 5.28
C ARG A 156 -7.67 -5.75 4.47
N PHE A 157 -7.56 -5.81 3.16
CA PHE A 157 -8.64 -5.43 2.25
C PHE A 157 -8.56 -6.18 0.92
N GLU A 158 -9.70 -6.27 0.23
CA GLU A 158 -9.77 -6.89 -1.10
C GLU A 158 -9.17 -5.95 -2.13
N LEU A 159 -8.20 -6.43 -2.91
CA LEU A 159 -7.43 -5.61 -3.85
C LEU A 159 -8.33 -5.04 -4.94
N ARG A 160 -9.28 -5.84 -5.43
CA ARG A 160 -10.24 -5.43 -6.46
C ARG A 160 -11.11 -4.25 -5.99
N GLU A 161 -11.59 -4.28 -4.75
CA GLU A 161 -12.34 -3.19 -4.13
C GLU A 161 -11.48 -1.92 -4.02
N PHE A 162 -10.22 -2.06 -3.59
CA PHE A 162 -9.30 -0.93 -3.55
C PHE A 162 -9.06 -0.31 -4.94
N CYS A 163 -8.87 -1.14 -5.95
CA CYS A 163 -8.59 -0.71 -7.32
C CYS A 163 -9.76 0.07 -7.96
N SER A 164 -11.02 -0.19 -7.59
CA SER A 164 -12.18 0.57 -8.12
C SER A 164 -12.32 2.00 -7.57
N LEU A 165 -11.62 2.36 -6.50
CA LEU A 165 -11.63 3.74 -6.02
C LEU A 165 -10.88 4.63 -7.02
N ASN A 166 -11.53 5.64 -7.59
CA ASN A 166 -10.93 6.58 -8.54
C ASN A 166 -10.70 7.98 -7.94
N ASN A 167 -10.05 7.99 -6.77
CA ASN A 167 -9.60 9.23 -6.13
C ASN A 167 -8.34 8.94 -5.28
N LYS A 168 -7.21 9.58 -5.58
CA LYS A 168 -5.93 9.32 -4.90
C LYS A 168 -6.00 9.50 -3.37
N TYR A 169 -6.72 10.53 -2.91
CA TYR A 169 -6.87 10.79 -1.47
C TYR A 169 -7.85 9.79 -0.86
N ALA A 170 -8.93 9.43 -1.54
CA ALA A 170 -9.84 8.38 -1.08
C ALA A 170 -9.13 7.03 -0.93
N LYS A 171 -8.27 6.64 -1.89
CA LYS A 171 -7.44 5.42 -1.78
C LYS A 171 -6.52 5.48 -0.55
N ASN A 172 -5.82 6.60 -0.35
CA ASN A 172 -4.91 6.75 0.78
C ASN A 172 -5.67 6.75 2.13
N LEU A 173 -6.84 7.38 2.19
CA LEU A 173 -7.69 7.36 3.38
C LEU A 173 -8.29 5.96 3.63
N TYR A 174 -8.75 5.27 2.58
CA TYR A 174 -9.32 3.93 2.65
C TYR A 174 -8.38 2.96 3.37
N ARG A 175 -7.10 2.92 3.00
CA ARG A 175 -6.13 2.02 3.65
C ARG A 175 -5.91 2.34 5.13
N LEU A 176 -5.96 3.63 5.51
CA LEU A 176 -5.86 4.06 6.90
C LEU A 176 -7.11 3.64 7.69
N LEU A 177 -8.30 3.79 7.11
CA LEU A 177 -9.56 3.42 7.76
C LEU A 177 -9.74 1.90 7.88
N LYS A 178 -9.26 1.11 6.91
CA LYS A 178 -9.32 -0.37 6.96
C LYS A 178 -8.60 -0.96 8.18
N GLN A 179 -7.54 -0.31 8.67
CA GLN A 179 -6.90 -0.68 9.95
C GLN A 179 -7.89 -0.66 11.13
N TYR A 180 -8.87 0.25 11.10
CA TYR A 180 -9.85 0.47 12.16
C TYR A 180 -11.20 -0.14 11.83
N GLN A 181 -11.29 -1.04 10.83
CA GLN A 181 -12.58 -1.59 10.36
C GLN A 181 -13.39 -2.25 11.47
N ALA A 182 -12.72 -2.91 12.43
CA ALA A 182 -13.36 -3.59 13.54
C ALA A 182 -13.90 -2.64 14.63
N THR A 183 -13.36 -1.42 14.75
CA THR A 183 -13.77 -0.45 15.78
C THR A 183 -14.62 0.68 15.22
N GLY A 184 -14.55 0.94 13.91
CA GLY A 184 -15.29 2.01 13.26
C GLY A 184 -14.74 3.41 13.54
N LYS A 185 -13.57 3.54 14.17
CA LYS A 185 -13.07 4.83 14.65
C LYS A 185 -11.57 5.02 14.44
N TYR A 186 -11.19 6.10 13.77
CA TYR A 186 -9.80 6.51 13.59
C TYR A 186 -9.59 7.96 14.05
N VAL A 187 -8.67 8.18 14.99
CA VAL A 187 -8.34 9.51 15.52
C VAL A 187 -6.83 9.75 15.35
N VAL A 188 -6.47 10.89 14.77
CA VAL A 188 -5.06 11.23 14.51
C VAL A 188 -4.84 12.74 14.67
N LYS A 189 -3.62 13.13 15.08
CA LYS A 189 -3.20 14.55 15.07
C LYS A 189 -3.31 15.12 13.66
N TYR A 190 -3.83 16.33 13.53
CA TYR A 190 -4.14 16.92 12.23
C TYR A 190 -2.88 17.15 11.38
N ALA A 191 -1.76 17.53 12.01
CA ALA A 191 -0.46 17.62 11.36
C ALA A 191 -0.04 16.26 10.77
N ARG A 192 -0.12 15.20 11.57
CA ARG A 192 0.22 13.84 11.12
C ARG A 192 -0.73 13.33 10.03
N PHE A 193 -2.03 13.68 10.08
CA PHE A 193 -2.97 13.38 9.02
C PHE A 193 -2.53 14.01 7.68
N LYS A 194 -2.14 15.29 7.68
CA LYS A 194 -1.65 15.97 6.46
C LYS A 194 -0.42 15.26 5.88
N GLU A 195 0.53 14.85 6.72
CA GLU A 195 1.71 14.08 6.29
C GLU A 195 1.33 12.73 5.69
N LEU A 196 0.55 11.91 6.40
CA LEU A 196 0.14 10.58 5.94
C LEU A 196 -0.64 10.63 4.62
N MET A 197 -1.45 11.69 4.45
CA MET A 197 -2.22 11.94 3.24
C MET A 197 -1.41 12.58 2.13
N SER A 198 -0.13 12.93 2.36
CA SER A 198 0.75 13.67 1.46
C SER A 198 0.10 14.96 0.94
N ILE A 199 -0.56 15.71 1.83
CA ILE A 199 -1.23 16.97 1.49
C ILE A 199 -0.18 18.08 1.32
N PRO A 200 -0.22 18.88 0.23
CA PRO A 200 0.67 20.01 0.04
C PRO A 200 0.66 20.98 1.23
N SER A 201 1.82 21.46 1.63
CA SER A 201 1.94 22.45 2.72
C SER A 201 1.25 23.78 2.40
N SER A 202 1.08 24.09 1.11
CA SER A 202 0.36 25.27 0.62
C SER A 202 -1.16 25.20 0.81
N TYR A 203 -1.74 24.03 1.09
CA TYR A 203 -3.18 23.92 1.29
C TYR A 203 -3.59 24.49 2.65
N GLU A 204 -4.50 25.47 2.62
CA GLU A 204 -5.17 25.93 3.81
C GLU A 204 -6.25 24.92 4.25
N THR A 205 -6.79 25.11 5.45
CA THR A 205 -7.85 24.24 5.98
C THR A 205 -9.07 24.13 5.04
N ARG A 206 -9.43 25.24 4.37
CA ARG A 206 -10.53 25.26 3.39
C ARG A 206 -10.21 24.44 2.14
N ASP A 207 -8.95 24.45 1.70
CA ASP A 207 -8.48 23.68 0.54
C ASP A 207 -8.46 22.19 0.88
N ILE A 208 -8.01 21.85 2.09
CA ILE A 208 -8.06 20.47 2.60
C ILE A 208 -9.50 19.96 2.62
N ASP A 209 -10.47 20.76 3.08
CA ASP A 209 -11.88 20.37 3.05
C ASP A 209 -12.40 20.17 1.64
N LYS A 210 -12.15 21.14 0.75
CA LYS A 210 -12.70 21.17 -0.60
C LYS A 210 -12.07 20.12 -1.51
N GLN A 211 -10.76 19.90 -1.40
CA GLN A 211 -9.97 19.13 -2.36
C GLN A 211 -9.59 17.74 -1.85
N VAL A 212 -9.58 17.52 -0.52
CA VAL A 212 -9.14 16.26 0.08
C VAL A 212 -10.28 15.58 0.83
N LEU A 213 -10.79 16.18 1.91
CA LEU A 213 -11.72 15.52 2.81
C LEU A 213 -13.09 15.27 2.18
N LYS A 214 -13.77 16.31 1.68
CA LYS A 214 -15.12 16.15 1.11
C LYS A 214 -15.13 15.18 -0.08
N PRO A 215 -14.24 15.29 -1.09
CA PRO A 215 -14.22 14.33 -2.19
C PRO A 215 -13.89 12.91 -1.74
N SER A 216 -12.97 12.74 -0.78
CA SER A 216 -12.62 11.41 -0.27
C SER A 216 -13.80 10.76 0.46
N ILE A 217 -14.51 11.51 1.30
CA ILE A 217 -15.66 10.99 2.04
C ILE A 217 -16.79 10.62 1.08
N LEU A 218 -17.12 11.49 0.13
CA LEU A 218 -18.13 11.20 -0.90
C LEU A 218 -17.80 9.91 -1.65
N LYS A 219 -16.53 9.74 -2.07
CA LYS A 219 -16.10 8.53 -2.77
C LYS A 219 -16.17 7.27 -1.90
N LEU A 220 -15.90 7.39 -0.60
CA LEU A 220 -15.85 6.25 0.33
C LEU A 220 -17.22 5.83 0.87
N ILE A 221 -18.26 6.65 0.70
CA ILE A 221 -19.65 6.26 0.99
C ILE A 221 -20.38 5.71 -0.24
N GLU A 222 -19.79 5.85 -1.44
CA GLU A 222 -20.34 5.25 -2.66
C GLU A 222 -20.33 3.72 -2.58
N THR A 223 -21.30 3.12 -3.27
CA THR A 223 -21.40 1.67 -3.43
C THR A 223 -20.24 1.13 -4.27
N SER A 224 -19.48 0.20 -3.70
CA SER A 224 -18.47 -0.55 -4.43
C SER A 224 -19.13 -1.40 -5.51
N PRO A 225 -18.65 -1.35 -6.77
CA PRO A 225 -19.22 -2.10 -7.89
C PRO A 225 -19.02 -3.62 -7.75
N TYR A 226 -18.29 -4.07 -6.74
CA TYR A 226 -17.97 -5.48 -6.52
C TYR A 226 -18.69 -6.09 -5.33
N THR A 227 -18.91 -5.32 -4.27
CA THR A 227 -19.58 -5.80 -3.06
C THR A 227 -21.06 -5.44 -3.02
N ASN A 228 -21.53 -4.54 -3.91
CA ASN A 228 -22.85 -3.92 -3.86
C ASN A 228 -23.17 -3.30 -2.49
N LYS A 229 -22.14 -2.85 -1.77
CA LYS A 229 -22.22 -2.15 -0.50
C LYS A 229 -21.33 -0.90 -0.52
N PRO A 230 -21.64 0.12 0.29
CA PRO A 230 -20.71 1.23 0.51
C PRO A 230 -19.32 0.73 0.92
N TYR A 231 -18.25 1.39 0.49
CA TYR A 231 -16.90 1.05 0.98
C TYR A 231 -16.83 1.18 2.51
N PHE A 232 -17.49 2.21 3.06
CA PHE A 232 -17.72 2.40 4.49
C PHE A 232 -19.14 2.92 4.75
N GLU A 233 -19.93 2.15 5.50
CA GLU A 233 -21.28 2.55 5.91
C GLU A 233 -21.22 3.64 6.99
N ASN A 234 -21.99 4.72 6.84
CA ASN A 234 -22.06 5.85 7.78
C ASN A 234 -20.70 6.55 8.04
N LEU A 235 -19.82 6.61 7.04
CA LEU A 235 -18.55 7.31 7.18
C LEU A 235 -18.74 8.82 7.30
N ALA A 236 -18.20 9.38 8.38
CA ALA A 236 -18.15 10.81 8.66
C ALA A 236 -16.80 11.20 9.28
N TYR A 237 -16.55 12.50 9.36
CA TYR A 237 -15.38 13.04 10.06
C TYR A 237 -15.73 14.27 10.88
N LYS A 238 -14.94 14.50 11.94
CA LYS A 238 -15.01 15.67 12.81
C LYS A 238 -13.61 16.21 13.08
N LYS A 239 -13.47 17.52 13.01
CA LYS A 239 -12.26 18.24 13.44
C LYS A 239 -12.38 18.58 14.92
N ILE A 240 -11.39 18.18 15.71
CA ILE A 240 -11.31 18.44 17.14
C ILE A 240 -10.29 19.56 17.33
N LYS A 241 -10.74 20.66 17.96
CA LYS A 241 -9.92 21.83 18.27
C LYS A 241 -9.43 21.76 19.70
N GLU A 242 -8.25 22.29 19.94
CA GLU A 242 -7.68 22.53 21.26
C GLU A 242 -7.78 24.03 21.55
N ASN A 243 -8.15 24.40 22.79
CA ASN A 243 -8.14 25.81 23.20
C ASN A 243 -6.72 26.22 23.64
N THR A 244 -6.50 27.51 23.82
CA THR A 244 -5.20 28.11 24.23
C THR A 244 -4.68 27.62 25.59
N LYS A 245 -5.46 26.82 26.33
CA LYS A 245 -5.12 26.24 27.64
C LYS A 245 -4.94 24.71 27.61
N GLY A 246 -4.93 24.07 26.43
CA GLY A 246 -4.77 22.61 26.29
C GLY A 246 -6.04 21.78 26.57
N GLU A 247 -7.21 22.42 26.67
CA GLU A 247 -8.50 21.75 26.88
C GLU A 247 -9.32 21.66 25.59
N LYS A 248 -10.30 20.74 25.54
CA LYS A 248 -11.23 20.58 24.41
C LYS A 248 -12.10 21.83 24.24
N GLY A 249 -11.68 22.76 23.39
CA GLY A 249 -12.41 23.99 23.10
C GLY A 249 -13.69 23.76 22.30
N ARG A 250 -14.80 24.38 22.72
CA ARG A 250 -16.10 24.40 22.00
C ARG A 250 -16.28 25.62 21.08
N GLY A 251 -15.27 26.50 20.95
CA GLY A 251 -15.35 27.76 20.19
C GLY A 251 -14.81 27.72 18.75
N GLN A 252 -15.14 28.74 17.94
CA GLN A 252 -14.67 28.88 16.55
C GLN A 252 -13.15 29.20 16.44
N SER A 253 -12.53 29.77 17.47
CA SER A 253 -11.17 30.35 17.42
C SER A 253 -10.06 29.42 17.95
N GLY A 254 -9.99 28.18 17.47
CA GLY A 254 -8.96 27.22 17.87
C GLY A 254 -8.33 26.52 16.68
N ALA A 255 -7.01 26.28 16.74
CA ALA A 255 -6.31 25.44 15.78
C ALA A 255 -6.86 24.00 15.86
N ILE A 256 -6.88 23.30 14.71
CA ILE A 256 -7.33 21.91 14.67
C ILE A 256 -6.21 21.04 15.23
N ASP A 257 -6.44 20.42 16.38
CA ASP A 257 -5.48 19.49 16.98
C ASP A 257 -5.57 18.11 16.33
N ARG A 258 -6.80 17.59 16.18
CA ARG A 258 -7.05 16.22 15.69
C ARG A 258 -8.17 16.19 14.67
N ILE A 259 -8.15 15.14 13.86
CA ILE A 259 -9.28 14.72 13.05
C ILE A 259 -9.71 13.32 13.50
N GLU A 260 -11.02 13.14 13.62
CA GLU A 260 -11.67 11.88 13.96
C GLU A 260 -12.53 11.46 12.77
N PHE A 261 -12.37 10.22 12.32
CA PHE A 261 -13.24 9.56 11.37
C PHE A 261 -14.05 8.49 12.11
N SER A 262 -15.35 8.43 11.82
CA SER A 262 -16.27 7.45 12.40
C SER A 262 -17.08 6.77 11.29
N PHE A 263 -17.29 5.46 11.39
CA PHE A 263 -18.07 4.67 10.44
C PHE A 263 -18.58 3.40 11.13
N THR A 264 -19.52 2.70 10.49
CA THR A 264 -20.09 1.46 11.01
C THR A 264 -19.03 0.37 11.02
N PRO A 265 -18.72 -0.25 12.17
CA PRO A 265 -17.74 -1.32 12.24
C PRO A 265 -18.13 -2.49 11.34
N SER A 266 -17.14 -3.06 10.65
CA SER A 266 -17.29 -4.32 9.91
C SER A 266 -16.22 -5.30 10.38
N LEU A 267 -16.65 -6.45 10.88
CA LEU A 267 -15.73 -7.51 11.21
C LEU A 267 -15.30 -8.19 9.91
N PRO A 268 -13.98 -8.36 9.66
CA PRO A 268 -13.54 -9.18 8.55
C PRO A 268 -14.11 -10.59 8.74
N LYS A 269 -14.74 -11.14 7.68
CA LYS A 269 -15.23 -12.53 7.70
C LYS A 269 -14.03 -13.44 7.96
N THR A 270 -13.90 -13.97 9.17
CA THR A 270 -12.95 -15.04 9.45
C THR A 270 -13.39 -16.26 8.65
N LYS A 271 -12.67 -16.60 7.57
CA LYS A 271 -12.73 -17.97 7.05
C LYS A 271 -12.30 -18.88 8.20
N LYS A 272 -13.16 -19.79 8.63
CA LYS A 272 -12.75 -20.91 9.49
C LYS A 272 -11.51 -21.52 8.85
N LYS A 273 -10.40 -21.60 9.59
CA LYS A 273 -9.26 -22.42 9.18
C LYS A 273 -9.82 -23.82 8.94
N ALA A 274 -9.87 -24.25 7.68
CA ALA A 274 -9.97 -25.67 7.39
C ALA A 274 -8.79 -26.32 8.12
N ASN A 275 -9.07 -27.35 8.92
CA ASN A 275 -8.07 -28.09 9.66
C ASN A 275 -6.90 -28.43 8.74
N LYS A 276 -5.67 -28.13 9.20
CA LYS A 276 -4.45 -28.68 8.62
C LYS A 276 -4.52 -30.21 8.80
N SER A 277 -4.90 -30.93 7.76
CA SER A 277 -4.57 -32.34 7.60
C SER A 277 -4.58 -32.71 6.12
N ASN A 278 -3.40 -33.08 5.63
CA ASN A 278 -3.09 -33.75 4.37
C ASN A 278 -3.21 -32.94 3.07
N ILE A 279 -2.33 -31.95 2.90
CA ILE A 279 -1.79 -31.65 1.57
C ILE A 279 -0.36 -32.18 1.58
N LEU A 280 -0.14 -33.35 0.97
CA LEU A 280 1.20 -33.85 0.70
C LEU A 280 1.93 -32.86 -0.22
N PRO A 281 3.24 -32.64 -0.04
CA PRO A 281 4.00 -31.81 -0.96
C PRO A 281 3.85 -32.37 -2.39
N PRO A 282 3.80 -31.49 -3.41
CA PRO A 282 3.72 -31.93 -4.79
C PRO A 282 4.88 -32.88 -5.11
N PRO A 283 4.63 -33.99 -5.82
CA PRO A 283 5.67 -34.97 -6.11
C PRO A 283 6.79 -34.30 -6.91
N PRO A 284 8.06 -34.67 -6.67
CA PRO A 284 9.19 -34.12 -7.39
C PRO A 284 9.03 -34.36 -8.91
N PRO A 285 9.45 -33.40 -9.75
CA PRO A 285 9.31 -33.50 -11.19
C PRO A 285 10.02 -34.76 -11.71
N GLN A 286 9.26 -35.62 -12.38
CA GLN A 286 9.81 -36.80 -13.04
C GLN A 286 10.63 -36.35 -14.24
N ASN A 287 11.96 -36.45 -14.13
CA ASN A 287 12.87 -36.32 -15.25
C ASN A 287 12.57 -37.41 -16.28
N LYS A 288 11.88 -37.07 -17.37
CA LYS A 288 11.91 -37.85 -18.61
C LYS A 288 12.94 -37.25 -19.55
N PHE A 289 14.20 -37.65 -19.34
CA PHE A 289 15.21 -37.64 -20.39
C PHE A 289 15.52 -39.09 -20.78
N LEU A 290 15.22 -39.39 -22.04
CA LEU A 290 15.73 -40.41 -22.96
C LEU A 290 16.36 -41.70 -22.40
N LYS A 291 15.80 -42.84 -22.82
CA LYS A 291 16.38 -43.63 -23.90
C LYS A 291 15.28 -44.02 -24.89
#